data_AF-A0A0F8WNH1-F1
#
_entry.id   AF-A0A0F8WNH1-F1
#
_cell.length_a   1.000
_cell.length_b   1.000
_cell.length_c   1.000
_cell.angle_alpha   90.00
_cell.angle_beta   90.00
_cell.angle_gamma   90.00
#
_symmetry.space_group_name_H-M   'P 1'
#
loop_
_entity.id
_entity.type
_entity.pdbx_description
1 polymer ?
#
loop_
_entity_poly.entity_id
_entity_poly.type
_entity_poly.pdbx_seq_one_letter_code
_entity_poly.pdbx_strand_id
1 'polypeptide(L)'
;ALDLYKKVDNLTGVANVASQMGLLQYERKNYGEAERLYRDALEHFRKKEDTEGEANLLSNLGTLYYQTEQLDKAQEEFEKALSLLRKMDHPLGISGVLSNLSHISESKGEYGDAYAQLNEARKIYEQLKMPREVETIHQHIARLDQKAGQSLDKMRSELFPGLSNSKAKSNQFETKIGRNDPCPCGSGKKYKKCCGA
;
A
#
# COMPACT_ATOMS: atom_id res chain seq x y z
N ALA A 1 24.99 -29.20 5.76
CA ALA A 1 24.36 -28.50 6.90
C ALA A 1 22.90 -28.94 7.10
N LEU A 2 22.04 -28.87 6.06
CA LEU A 2 20.63 -29.31 6.14
C LEU A 2 20.47 -30.75 6.64
N ASP A 3 21.28 -31.69 6.12
CA ASP A 3 21.25 -33.10 6.54
C ASP A 3 21.73 -33.34 7.97
N LEU A 4 22.54 -32.44 8.54
CA LEU A 4 22.95 -32.50 9.94
C LEU A 4 21.81 -32.01 10.85
N TYR A 5 21.11 -30.93 10.49
CA TYR A 5 19.95 -30.45 11.27
C TYR A 5 18.77 -31.43 11.23
N LYS A 6 18.51 -32.08 10.09
CA LYS A 6 17.51 -33.16 9.98
C LYS A 6 17.82 -34.35 10.88
N LYS A 7 19.11 -34.65 11.09
CA LYS A 7 19.57 -35.76 11.95
C LYS A 7 19.52 -35.44 13.45
N VAL A 8 19.44 -34.17 13.84
CA VAL A 8 19.46 -33.71 15.24
C VAL A 8 18.06 -33.29 15.72
N ASP A 9 17.01 -33.53 14.93
CA ASP A 9 15.61 -33.14 15.21
C ASP A 9 15.42 -31.64 15.51
N ASN A 10 16.38 -30.81 15.06
CA ASN A 10 16.27 -29.35 15.16
C ASN A 10 15.47 -28.82 13.96
N LEU A 11 14.17 -29.09 14.00
CA LEU A 11 13.22 -28.69 12.95
C LEU A 11 13.19 -27.17 12.73
N THR A 12 13.43 -26.37 13.77
CA THR A 12 13.56 -24.90 13.66
C THR A 12 14.80 -24.50 12.85
N GLY A 13 15.94 -25.16 13.08
CA GLY A 13 17.15 -24.96 12.28
C GLY A 13 16.95 -25.35 10.81
N VAL A 14 16.21 -26.44 10.55
CA VAL A 14 15.86 -26.85 9.17
C VAL A 14 14.98 -25.80 8.49
N ALA A 15 13.93 -25.32 9.17
CA ALA A 15 13.01 -24.31 8.63
C ALA A 15 13.73 -22.99 8.31
N ASN A 16 14.59 -22.52 9.22
CA ASN A 16 15.39 -21.32 9.01
C ASN A 16 16.33 -21.45 7.82
N VAL A 17 17.06 -22.57 7.69
CA VAL A 17 17.95 -22.78 6.55
C VAL A 17 17.16 -22.86 5.24
N ALA A 18 16.03 -23.56 5.23
CA ALA A 18 15.16 -23.66 4.06
C ALA A 18 14.59 -22.28 3.65
N SER A 19 14.18 -21.46 4.62
CA SER A 19 13.75 -20.06 4.39
C SER A 19 14.86 -19.23 3.74
N GLN A 20 16.08 -19.27 4.30
CA GLN A 20 17.21 -18.53 3.73
C GLN A 20 17.62 -19.04 2.33
N MET A 21 17.54 -20.34 2.10
CA MET A 21 17.76 -20.91 0.77
C MET A 21 16.67 -20.46 -0.21
N GLY A 22 15.41 -20.40 0.23
CA GLY A 22 14.29 -19.87 -0.57
C GLY A 22 14.54 -18.43 -0.99
N LEU A 23 14.99 -17.57 -0.06
CA LEU A 23 15.38 -16.19 -0.36
C LEU A 23 16.51 -16.11 -1.38
N LEU A 24 17.56 -16.93 -1.22
CA LEU A 24 18.65 -16.97 -2.19
C LEU A 24 18.17 -17.36 -3.60
N GLN A 25 17.23 -18.31 -3.70
CA GLN A 25 16.66 -18.72 -4.98
C GLN A 25 15.75 -17.65 -5.58
N TYR A 26 14.99 -16.95 -4.74
CA TYR A 26 14.18 -15.81 -5.14
C TYR A 26 15.05 -14.69 -5.73
N GLU A 27 16.15 -14.33 -5.08
CA GLU A 27 17.10 -13.32 -5.59
C GLU A 27 17.77 -13.75 -6.90
N ARG A 28 17.95 -15.07 -7.11
CA ARG A 28 18.42 -15.65 -8.37
C ARG A 28 17.32 -15.76 -9.43
N LYS A 29 16.11 -15.29 -9.15
CA LYS A 29 14.91 -15.39 -10.00
C LYS A 29 14.50 -16.82 -10.31
N ASN A 30 14.93 -17.78 -9.50
CA ASN A 30 14.50 -19.17 -9.56
C ASN A 30 13.24 -19.35 -8.70
N TYR A 31 12.14 -18.73 -9.15
CA TYR A 31 10.92 -18.60 -8.36
C TYR A 31 10.25 -19.94 -8.03
N GLY A 32 10.33 -20.94 -8.92
CA GLY A 32 9.76 -22.26 -8.64
C GLY A 32 10.46 -22.97 -7.48
N GLU A 33 11.79 -22.92 -7.43
CA GLU A 33 12.55 -23.51 -6.31
C GLU A 33 12.40 -22.67 -5.03
N ALA A 34 12.31 -21.35 -5.14
CA ALA A 34 12.04 -20.48 -4.01
C ALA A 34 10.68 -20.79 -3.37
N GLU A 35 9.62 -20.93 -4.17
CA GLU A 35 8.28 -21.30 -3.68
C GLU A 35 8.31 -22.65 -2.96
N ARG A 36 8.97 -23.66 -3.56
CA ARG A 36 9.11 -24.99 -2.98
C ARG A 36 9.79 -24.91 -1.60
N LEU A 37 10.92 -24.21 -1.51
CA LEU A 37 11.68 -24.06 -0.25
C LEU A 37 10.90 -23.28 0.82
N TYR A 38 10.15 -22.24 0.43
CA TYR A 38 9.30 -21.51 1.36
C TYR A 38 8.12 -22.37 1.85
N ARG A 39 7.46 -23.13 0.98
CA ARG A 39 6.37 -24.04 1.39
C ARG A 39 6.86 -25.16 2.32
N ASP A 40 8.02 -25.75 2.02
CA ASP A 40 8.65 -26.75 2.89
C ASP A 40 8.92 -26.17 4.29
N ALA A 41 9.51 -24.97 4.36
CA ALA A 41 9.80 -24.30 5.62
C ALA A 41 8.51 -23.89 6.39
N LEU A 42 7.46 -23.49 5.67
CA LEU A 42 6.16 -23.10 6.23
C LEU A 42 5.50 -24.25 6.98
N GLU A 43 5.53 -25.46 6.42
CA GLU A 43 5.02 -26.65 7.10
C GLU A 43 5.75 -26.93 8.42
N HIS A 44 7.06 -26.67 8.47
CA HIS A 44 7.85 -26.87 9.68
C HIS A 44 7.51 -25.85 10.77
N PHE A 45 7.38 -24.56 10.42
CA PHE A 45 6.98 -23.53 11.39
C PHE A 45 5.58 -23.78 11.94
N ARG A 46 4.62 -24.19 11.09
CA ARG A 46 3.27 -24.60 11.53
C ARG A 46 3.30 -25.77 12.51
N LYS A 47 4.07 -26.82 12.22
CA LYS A 47 4.22 -27.99 13.12
C LYS A 47 4.86 -27.63 14.46
N LYS A 48 5.59 -26.52 14.54
CA LYS A 48 6.22 -26.01 15.75
C LYS A 48 5.45 -24.87 16.41
N GLU A 49 4.29 -24.49 15.85
CA GLU A 49 3.49 -23.36 16.33
C GLU A 49 4.29 -22.04 16.37
N ASP A 50 5.32 -21.92 15.52
CA ASP A 50 6.12 -20.72 15.37
C ASP A 50 5.38 -19.73 14.47
N THR A 51 4.56 -18.89 15.11
CA THR A 51 3.66 -17.96 14.43
C THR A 51 4.42 -16.84 13.71
N GLU A 52 5.57 -16.43 14.24
CA GLU A 52 6.41 -15.39 13.62
C GLU A 52 7.10 -15.93 12.37
N GLY A 53 7.69 -17.13 12.46
CA GLY A 53 8.27 -17.82 11.30
C GLY A 53 7.23 -18.09 10.20
N GLU A 54 6.01 -18.47 10.58
CA GLU A 54 4.89 -18.64 9.65
C GLU A 54 4.53 -17.31 8.93
N ALA A 55 4.34 -16.22 9.68
CA ALA A 55 3.98 -14.92 9.11
C ALA A 55 5.06 -14.38 8.14
N ASN A 56 6.33 -14.58 8.48
CA ASN A 56 7.46 -14.17 7.64
C ASN A 56 7.48 -14.94 6.31
N LEU A 57 7.26 -16.26 6.33
CA LEU A 57 7.22 -17.04 5.10
C LEU A 57 6.01 -16.77 4.23
N LEU A 58 4.85 -16.52 4.84
CA LEU A 58 3.66 -16.07 4.11
C LEU A 58 3.93 -14.73 3.40
N SER A 59 4.62 -13.80 4.07
CA SER A 59 5.02 -12.53 3.45
C SER A 59 6.01 -12.72 2.29
N ASN A 60 6.96 -13.65 2.42
CA ASN A 60 7.90 -13.99 1.34
C ASN A 60 7.20 -14.64 0.15
N LEU A 61 6.26 -15.56 0.40
CA LEU A 61 5.42 -16.15 -0.65
C LEU A 61 4.55 -15.09 -1.34
N GLY A 62 3.95 -14.18 -0.57
CA GLY A 62 3.20 -13.05 -1.13
C GLY A 62 4.07 -12.20 -2.07
N THR A 63 5.29 -11.90 -1.66
CA THR A 63 6.27 -11.15 -2.48
C THR A 63 6.64 -11.90 -3.75
N LEU A 64 6.88 -13.21 -3.65
CA LEU A 64 7.17 -14.08 -4.79
C LEU A 64 6.02 -14.10 -5.80
N TYR A 65 4.78 -14.24 -5.33
CA TYR A 65 3.62 -14.21 -6.22
C TYR A 65 3.41 -12.84 -6.86
N TYR A 66 3.67 -11.76 -6.13
CA TYR A 66 3.62 -10.41 -6.70
C TYR A 66 4.65 -10.25 -7.83
N GLN A 67 5.89 -10.69 -7.63
CA GLN A 67 6.93 -10.64 -8.68
C GLN A 67 6.62 -11.51 -9.90
N THR A 68 5.83 -12.56 -9.73
CA THR A 68 5.39 -13.45 -10.81
C THR A 68 4.01 -13.09 -11.35
N GLU A 69 3.52 -11.88 -11.04
CA GLU A 69 2.24 -11.32 -11.50
C GLU A 69 0.99 -12.13 -11.09
N GLN A 70 1.12 -13.02 -10.10
CA GLN A 70 0.02 -13.80 -9.54
C GLN A 70 -0.66 -13.02 -8.40
N LEU A 71 -1.29 -11.90 -8.74
CA LEU A 71 -1.79 -10.91 -7.76
C LEU A 71 -2.77 -11.48 -6.73
N ASP A 72 -3.67 -12.39 -7.13
CA ASP A 72 -4.64 -12.99 -6.19
C ASP A 72 -3.98 -13.90 -5.16
N LYS A 73 -3.00 -14.70 -5.58
CA LYS A 73 -2.21 -15.53 -4.66
C LYS A 73 -1.36 -14.65 -3.74
N ALA A 74 -0.77 -13.59 -4.29
CA ALA A 74 0.01 -12.64 -3.50
C ALA A 74 -0.83 -12.04 -2.37
N GLN A 75 -2.04 -11.58 -2.71
CA GLN A 75 -2.98 -11.02 -1.76
C GLN A 75 -3.36 -12.04 -0.68
N GLU A 76 -3.70 -13.26 -1.08
CA GLU A 76 -4.07 -14.32 -0.14
C GLU A 76 -2.97 -14.59 0.91
N GLU A 77 -1.72 -14.72 0.48
CA GLU A 77 -0.62 -14.98 1.41
C GLU A 77 -0.30 -13.77 2.31
N PHE A 78 -0.39 -12.55 1.78
CA PHE A 78 -0.23 -11.34 2.61
C PHE A 78 -1.36 -11.16 3.62
N GLU A 79 -2.61 -11.45 3.27
CA GLU A 79 -3.74 -11.39 4.20
C GLU A 79 -3.62 -12.40 5.33
N LYS A 80 -3.13 -13.62 5.04
CA LYS A 80 -2.79 -14.60 6.09
C LYS A 80 -1.68 -14.09 6.99
N ALA A 81 -0.59 -13.54 6.43
CA ALA A 81 0.50 -12.96 7.20
C ALA A 81 0.00 -11.82 8.11
N LEU A 82 -0.81 -10.91 7.55
CA LEU A 82 -1.41 -9.78 8.28
C LEU A 82 -2.27 -10.25 9.45
N SER A 83 -3.07 -11.32 9.25
CA SER A 83 -3.89 -11.92 10.31
C SER A 83 -3.04 -12.41 11.48
N LEU A 84 -1.93 -13.11 11.20
CA LEU A 84 -1.02 -13.59 12.24
C LEU A 84 -0.29 -12.44 12.94
N LEU A 85 0.22 -11.47 12.18
CA LEU A 85 0.92 -10.31 12.73
C LEU A 85 0.02 -9.45 13.64
N ARG A 86 -1.26 -9.32 13.29
CA ARG A 86 -2.27 -8.67 14.16
C ARG A 86 -2.52 -9.47 15.45
N LYS A 87 -2.59 -10.80 15.38
CA LYS A 87 -2.74 -11.64 16.59
C LYS A 87 -1.54 -11.57 17.53
N MET A 88 -0.35 -11.31 16.99
CA MET A 88 0.90 -11.19 17.75
C MET A 88 1.20 -9.75 18.20
N ASP A 89 0.33 -8.78 17.90
CA ASP A 89 0.60 -7.35 18.12
C ASP A 89 1.98 -6.92 17.58
N HIS A 90 2.29 -7.29 16.33
CA HIS A 90 3.59 -7.04 15.71
C HIS A 90 3.53 -5.83 14.73
N PRO A 91 3.59 -4.58 15.23
CA PRO A 91 3.27 -3.37 14.46
C PRO A 91 4.15 -3.18 13.23
N LEU A 92 5.46 -3.43 13.34
CA LEU A 92 6.38 -3.24 12.23
C LEU A 92 6.05 -4.16 11.04
N GLY A 93 5.73 -5.42 11.35
CA GLY A 93 5.34 -6.41 10.34
C GLY A 93 3.97 -6.09 9.73
N ILE A 94 3.01 -5.64 10.54
CA ILE A 94 1.70 -5.19 10.07
C ILE A 94 1.89 -4.07 9.03
N SER A 95 2.69 -3.04 9.33
CA SER A 95 2.95 -1.95 8.40
C SER A 95 3.59 -2.43 7.10
N GLY A 96 4.60 -3.31 7.16
CA GLY A 96 5.27 -3.83 5.97
C GLY A 96 4.32 -4.62 5.07
N VAL A 97 3.48 -5.47 5.65
CA VAL A 97 2.49 -6.25 4.89
C VAL A 97 1.40 -5.35 4.30
N LEU A 98 0.94 -4.32 5.02
CA LEU A 98 -0.01 -3.34 4.50
C LEU A 98 0.57 -2.55 3.31
N SER A 99 1.85 -2.18 3.35
CA SER A 99 2.54 -1.57 2.20
C SER A 99 2.61 -2.52 1.00
N ASN A 100 2.82 -3.82 1.21
CA ASN A 100 2.82 -4.78 0.11
C ASN A 100 1.41 -4.99 -0.48
N LEU A 101 0.38 -5.05 0.38
CA LEU A 101 -1.01 -5.13 -0.06
C LEU A 101 -1.42 -3.90 -0.88
N SER A 102 -0.94 -2.70 -0.53
CA SER A 102 -1.26 -1.50 -1.31
C SER A 102 -0.69 -1.51 -2.72
N HIS A 103 0.47 -2.14 -2.94
CA HIS A 103 1.00 -2.38 -4.27
C HIS A 103 0.14 -3.35 -5.08
N ILE A 104 -0.47 -4.34 -4.44
CA ILE A 104 -1.40 -5.26 -5.10
C ILE A 104 -2.68 -4.52 -5.49
N SER A 105 -3.31 -3.82 -4.54
CA SER A 105 -4.51 -3.02 -4.78
C SER A 105 -4.27 -1.98 -5.88
N GLU A 106 -3.11 -1.30 -5.88
CA GLU A 106 -2.70 -0.38 -6.94
C GLU A 106 -2.62 -1.08 -8.30
N SER A 107 -2.03 -2.28 -8.36
CA SER A 107 -1.89 -3.07 -9.60
C SER A 107 -3.24 -3.56 -10.13
N LYS A 108 -4.22 -3.78 -9.26
CA LYS A 108 -5.61 -4.10 -9.61
C LYS A 108 -6.46 -2.87 -9.99
N GLY A 109 -5.95 -1.65 -9.80
CA GLY A 109 -6.70 -0.41 -10.00
C GLY A 109 -7.64 -0.05 -8.84
N GLU A 110 -7.52 -0.74 -7.71
CA GLU A 110 -8.30 -0.57 -6.49
C GLU A 110 -7.69 0.56 -5.64
N TYR A 111 -7.69 1.78 -6.18
CA TYR A 111 -7.00 2.92 -5.56
C TYR A 111 -7.50 3.28 -4.15
N GLY A 112 -8.79 3.05 -3.86
CA GLY A 112 -9.36 3.28 -2.53
C GLY A 112 -8.77 2.36 -1.47
N ASP A 113 -8.62 1.08 -1.78
CA ASP A 113 -8.07 0.07 -0.88
C ASP A 113 -6.57 0.29 -0.69
N ALA A 114 -5.84 0.60 -1.77
CA ALA A 114 -4.44 0.98 -1.71
C ALA A 114 -4.22 2.18 -0.76
N TYR A 115 -5.06 3.21 -0.87
CA TYR A 115 -4.99 4.38 0.00
C TYR A 115 -5.28 4.03 1.46
N ALA A 116 -6.30 3.21 1.73
CA ALA A 116 -6.63 2.78 3.09
C ALA A 116 -5.47 2.02 3.75
N GLN A 117 -4.89 1.05 3.03
CA GLN A 117 -3.74 0.25 3.47
C GLN A 117 -2.51 1.11 3.75
N LEU A 118 -2.17 2.06 2.86
CA LEU A 118 -1.07 3.00 3.05
C LEU A 118 -1.28 3.89 4.28
N ASN A 119 -2.48 4.40 4.50
CA ASN A 119 -2.77 5.24 5.66
C ASN A 119 -2.69 4.47 6.98
N GLU A 120 -3.13 3.20 7.00
CA GLU A 120 -2.98 2.34 8.16
C GLU A 120 -1.49 2.09 8.46
N ALA A 121 -0.70 1.72 7.46
CA ALA A 121 0.75 1.55 7.59
C ALA A 121 1.44 2.82 8.09
N ARG A 122 1.07 3.99 7.54
CA ARG A 122 1.62 5.29 7.94
C ARG A 122 1.41 5.55 9.42
N LYS A 123 0.18 5.38 9.92
CA LYS A 123 -0.16 5.63 11.33
C LYS A 123 0.69 4.78 12.27
N ILE A 124 0.94 3.52 11.90
CA ILE A 124 1.79 2.64 12.69
C ILE A 124 3.26 3.10 12.61
N TYR A 125 3.78 3.44 11.44
CA TYR A 125 5.15 3.97 11.33
C TYR A 125 5.35 5.30 12.09
N GLU A 126 4.33 6.17 12.13
CA GLU A 126 4.33 7.38 12.96
C GLU A 126 4.43 7.03 14.46
N GLN A 127 3.63 6.06 14.93
CA GLN A 127 3.69 5.57 16.31
C GLN A 127 5.06 4.97 16.66
N LEU A 128 5.67 4.24 15.72
CA LEU A 128 7.01 3.67 15.86
C LEU A 128 8.13 4.71 15.70
N LYS A 129 7.82 5.98 15.41
CA LYS A 129 8.78 7.07 15.16
C LYS A 129 9.77 6.73 14.04
N MET A 130 9.23 6.22 12.93
CA MET A 130 9.97 5.78 11.74
C MET A 130 9.75 6.77 10.57
N PRO A 131 10.42 7.95 10.58
CA PRO A 131 10.11 9.03 9.64
C PRO A 131 10.50 8.73 8.19
N ARG A 132 11.47 7.84 7.95
CA ARG A 132 11.87 7.47 6.58
C ARG A 132 10.79 6.64 5.89
N GLU A 133 10.16 5.76 6.66
CA GLU A 133 9.08 4.89 6.26
C GLU A 133 7.82 5.72 6.02
N VAL A 134 7.49 6.65 6.92
CA VAL A 134 6.39 7.63 6.72
C VAL A 134 6.57 8.42 5.42
N GLU A 135 7.78 8.91 5.16
CA GLU A 135 8.09 9.63 3.92
C GLU A 135 7.91 8.75 2.68
N THR A 136 8.35 7.49 2.74
CA THR A 136 8.16 6.52 1.64
C THR A 136 6.67 6.31 1.35
N ILE A 137 5.84 6.21 2.40
CA ILE A 137 4.39 6.10 2.26
C ILE A 137 3.78 7.36 1.65
N HIS A 138 4.22 8.56 2.04
CA HIS A 138 3.77 9.80 1.42
C HIS A 138 4.09 9.86 -0.08
N GLN A 139 5.30 9.46 -0.46
CA GLN A 139 5.70 9.38 -1.87
C GLN A 139 4.84 8.39 -2.64
N HIS A 140 4.49 7.25 -2.04
CA HIS A 140 3.59 6.29 -2.67
C HIS A 140 2.17 6.85 -2.84
N ILE A 141 1.60 7.48 -1.80
CA ILE A 141 0.29 8.12 -1.89
C ILE A 141 0.28 9.19 -3.01
N ALA A 142 1.31 10.05 -3.08
CA ALA A 142 1.40 11.06 -4.12
C ALA A 142 1.43 10.47 -5.54
N ARG A 143 2.15 9.36 -5.74
CA ARG A 143 2.14 8.61 -7.02
C ARG A 143 0.76 8.01 -7.31
N LEU A 144 0.07 7.50 -6.28
CA LEU A 144 -1.27 6.93 -6.40
C LEU A 144 -2.28 7.98 -6.87
N ASP A 145 -2.26 9.17 -6.26
CA ASP A 145 -3.13 10.30 -6.60
C ASP A 145 -2.91 10.76 -8.05
N GLN A 146 -1.65 10.81 -8.49
CA GLN A 146 -1.32 11.14 -9.88
C GLN A 146 -1.91 10.10 -10.86
N LYS A 147 -1.77 8.81 -10.56
CA LYS A 147 -2.32 7.73 -11.41
C LYS A 147 -3.85 7.73 -11.43
N ALA A 148 -4.49 7.98 -10.29
CA ALA A 148 -5.93 8.12 -10.19
C ALA A 148 -6.43 9.32 -11.01
N GLY A 149 -5.76 10.47 -10.90
CA GLY A 149 -6.07 11.66 -11.70
C GLY A 149 -5.93 11.42 -13.20
N GLN A 150 -4.84 10.78 -13.64
CA GLN A 150 -4.64 10.42 -15.04
C GLN A 150 -5.71 9.47 -15.57
N SER A 151 -6.14 8.50 -14.75
CA SER A 151 -7.20 7.56 -15.11
C SER A 151 -8.55 8.26 -15.27
N LEU A 152 -8.86 9.21 -14.37
CA LEU A 152 -10.07 10.04 -14.46
C LEU A 152 -10.04 10.97 -15.69
N ASP A 153 -8.90 11.60 -15.97
CA ASP A 153 -8.73 12.47 -17.14
C ASP A 153 -8.92 11.68 -18.44
N LYS A 154 -8.33 10.48 -18.52
CA LYS A 154 -8.50 9.56 -19.66
C LYS A 154 -9.97 9.20 -19.85
N MET A 155 -10.63 8.70 -18.80
CA MET A 155 -12.05 8.36 -18.82
C MET A 155 -12.93 9.54 -19.25
N ARG A 156 -12.64 10.75 -18.74
CA ARG A 156 -13.34 11.98 -19.13
C ARG A 156 -13.17 12.28 -20.61
N SER A 157 -11.95 12.18 -21.14
CA SER A 157 -11.69 12.45 -22.56
C SER A 157 -12.36 11.44 -23.50
N GLU A 158 -12.47 10.18 -23.08
CA GLU A 158 -13.15 9.12 -23.84
C GLU A 158 -14.67 9.32 -23.83
N LEU A 159 -15.25 9.69 -22.68
CA LEU A 159 -16.70 9.94 -22.55
C LEU A 159 -17.13 11.28 -23.14
N PHE A 160 -16.26 12.30 -23.13
CA PHE A 160 -16.57 13.66 -23.52
C PHE A 160 -15.47 14.29 -24.41
N PRO A 161 -15.28 13.81 -25.65
CA PRO A 161 -14.17 14.22 -26.52
C PRO A 161 -14.18 15.70 -26.95
N GLY A 162 -15.29 16.42 -26.75
CA GLY A 162 -15.44 17.85 -27.04
C GLY A 162 -15.21 18.79 -25.85
N LEU A 163 -15.13 18.26 -24.62
CA LEU A 163 -14.83 19.05 -23.41
C LEU A 163 -13.32 19.08 -23.19
N SER A 164 -12.57 19.65 -24.13
CA SER A 164 -11.14 19.89 -23.92
C SER A 164 -10.92 20.80 -22.73
N ASN A 165 -9.78 20.63 -22.04
CA ASN A 165 -9.31 21.43 -20.93
C ASN A 165 -9.41 22.94 -21.25
N SER A 166 -10.55 23.56 -20.97
CA SER A 166 -10.47 24.79 -20.20
C SER A 166 -9.72 24.35 -18.97
N LYS A 167 -8.41 24.66 -18.91
CA LYS A 167 -7.78 24.95 -17.63
C LYS A 167 -8.89 25.54 -16.79
N ALA A 168 -9.08 25.04 -15.58
CA ALA A 168 -9.60 25.91 -14.56
C ALA A 168 -8.63 27.11 -14.54
N LYS A 169 -8.79 28.08 -15.46
CA LYS A 169 -8.86 29.46 -15.10
C LYS A 169 -9.76 29.35 -13.90
N SER A 170 -9.14 29.47 -12.73
CA SER A 170 -9.79 30.04 -11.57
C SER A 170 -10.89 30.91 -12.15
N ASN A 171 -12.12 30.41 -12.15
CA ASN A 171 -13.24 31.29 -12.30
C ASN A 171 -13.19 32.04 -10.97
N GLN A 172 -12.29 33.03 -10.92
CA GLN A 172 -12.69 34.39 -10.68
C GLN A 172 -13.93 34.62 -11.55
N PHE A 173 -15.06 34.05 -11.12
CA PHE A 173 -16.22 34.88 -10.92
C PHE A 173 -15.77 35.94 -9.90
N GLU A 174 -14.95 36.88 -10.35
CA GLU A 174 -15.07 38.24 -9.89
C GLU A 174 -16.47 38.62 -10.33
N THR A 175 -17.47 38.25 -9.52
CA THR A 175 -18.71 38.99 -9.49
C THR A 175 -18.28 40.42 -9.23
N LYS A 176 -18.19 41.23 -10.29
CA LYS A 176 -17.95 42.66 -10.18
C LYS A 176 -19.15 43.19 -9.43
N ILE A 177 -19.04 43.28 -8.10
CA ILE A 177 -20.08 43.86 -7.24
C ILE A 177 -20.13 45.34 -7.62
N GLY A 178 -21.21 45.74 -8.27
CA GLY A 178 -21.46 47.13 -8.61
C GLY A 178 -21.54 47.97 -7.36
N ARG A 179 -21.10 49.24 -7.42
CA ARG A 179 -21.15 50.18 -6.28
C ARG A 179 -22.52 50.27 -5.60
N ASN A 180 -23.60 49.96 -6.33
CA ASN A 180 -24.98 50.02 -5.84
C ASN A 180 -25.57 48.66 -5.43
N ASP A 181 -24.84 47.55 -5.60
CA ASP A 181 -25.30 46.21 -5.25
C ASP A 181 -25.28 45.99 -3.72
N PRO A 182 -26.09 45.05 -3.20
CA PRO A 182 -26.07 44.67 -1.79
C PRO A 182 -24.68 44.16 -1.37
N CYS A 183 -24.20 44.62 -0.22
CA CYS A 183 -22.89 44.20 0.28
C CYS A 183 -22.92 42.74 0.77
N PRO A 184 -21.98 41.88 0.34
CA PRO A 184 -21.97 40.46 0.71
C PRO A 184 -21.69 40.18 2.20
N CYS A 185 -21.31 41.18 3.00
CA CYS A 185 -21.15 41.02 4.45
C CYS A 185 -22.48 40.96 5.23
N GLY A 186 -23.63 41.04 4.56
CA GLY A 186 -24.95 40.94 5.19
C GLY A 186 -25.38 42.20 5.97
N SER A 187 -24.66 43.31 5.84
CA SER A 187 -24.96 44.57 6.57
C SER A 187 -26.24 45.31 6.13
N GLY A 188 -26.92 44.83 5.08
CA GLY A 188 -28.08 45.50 4.47
C GLY A 188 -27.74 46.81 3.73
N LYS A 189 -26.45 47.19 3.64
CA LYS A 189 -25.98 48.40 2.95
C LYS A 189 -25.51 48.09 1.53
N LYS A 190 -25.56 49.11 0.65
CA LYS A 190 -24.93 49.07 -0.68
C LYS A 190 -23.41 48.99 -0.55
N TYR A 191 -22.74 48.25 -1.44
CA TYR A 191 -21.29 48.01 -1.40
C TYR A 191 -20.46 49.28 -1.19
N LYS A 192 -20.76 50.37 -1.93
CA LYS A 192 -20.06 51.66 -1.81
C LYS A 192 -20.10 52.29 -0.41
N LYS A 193 -21.20 52.08 0.35
CA LYS A 193 -21.38 52.63 1.69
C LYS A 193 -20.77 51.75 2.78
N CYS A 194 -20.47 50.48 2.46
CA CYS A 194 -20.00 49.51 3.44
C CYS A 194 -18.48 49.29 3.37
N CYS A 195 -17.94 49.12 2.16
CA CYS A 195 -16.56 48.70 1.96
C CYS A 195 -15.70 49.74 1.23
N GLY A 196 -16.26 50.90 0.88
CA GLY A 196 -15.52 52.07 0.40
C GLY A 196 -14.60 51.79 -0.78
N ALA A 197 -15.18 51.66 -1.99
CA ALA A 197 -14.45 51.75 -3.25
C ALA A 197 -15.06 52.82 -4.16
#